data_AF-A0A9N9KVX5-F1
#
_entry.id   AF-A0A9N9KVX5-F1
#
_cell.length_a   1.000
_cell.length_b   1.000
_cell.length_c   1.000
_cell.angle_alpha   90.00
_cell.angle_beta   90.00
_cell.angle_gamma   90.00
#
_symmetry.space_group_name_H-M   'P 1'
#
loop_
_entity.id
_entity.type
_entity.pdbx_description
1 polymer ?
#
loop_
_entity_poly.entity_id
_entity_poly.type
_entity_poly.pdbx_seq_one_letter_code
_entity_poly.pdbx_strand_id
1 'polypeptide(L)'
;MVRTVASSIVAFLLLVTPSLAAPGTTGCEINSNQKGVCMATGSCKSSGGVSEAGHCPGGVDNQCCTYGSCTVSGTAGICQPTSGCQGTSTAGHCPGPADIQCCTKKATTPAPAPAPAPAPAPAPKPSGGNCANPTVNEATLKLLQSFEGWYPNAYKDPDGNPTIGYGHLCSSASCSEIKYKIPLSKGDGDNLMQDDLSRFRQCIAKQVKIKLNANQFGALVDWAFNVGCGNTESSSLVKRLNAGEAPDTVASQELPKWNHGKNGVLPGLTRRRAAEVELFKTATGTPAC
;
A
#
# COMPACT_ATOMS: atom_id res chain seq x y z
N MET A 1 61.51 67.86 27.47
CA MET A 1 60.91 66.89 28.42
C MET A 1 59.52 66.56 27.92
N VAL A 2 59.40 65.53 27.08
CA VAL A 2 58.14 65.07 26.50
C VAL A 2 57.74 63.80 27.27
N ARG A 3 56.56 63.85 27.90
CA ARG A 3 56.01 62.77 28.73
C ARG A 3 55.45 61.67 27.84
N THR A 4 56.07 60.49 27.85
CA THR A 4 55.58 59.29 27.18
C THR A 4 54.46 58.66 28.02
N VAL A 5 53.25 58.64 27.48
CA VAL A 5 52.08 57.95 28.04
C VAL A 5 52.14 56.48 27.63
N ALA A 6 52.22 55.57 28.61
CA ALA A 6 52.14 54.13 28.39
C ALA A 6 50.67 53.74 28.15
N SER A 7 50.36 53.26 26.95
CA SER A 7 49.05 52.74 26.58
C SER A 7 48.99 51.24 26.91
N SER A 8 48.32 50.89 28.00
CA SER A 8 48.04 49.51 28.37
C SER A 8 46.95 48.94 27.45
N ILE A 9 47.36 48.07 26.53
CA ILE A 9 46.45 47.26 25.71
C ILE A 9 45.74 46.26 26.64
N VAL A 10 44.49 46.55 26.98
CA VAL A 10 43.59 45.60 27.64
C VAL A 10 43.09 44.64 26.57
N ALA A 11 43.64 43.43 26.56
CA ALA A 11 43.16 42.34 25.71
C ALA A 11 41.75 41.92 26.18
N PHE A 12 40.73 42.29 25.41
CA PHE A 12 39.37 41.80 25.57
C PHE A 12 39.35 40.30 25.21
N LEU A 13 39.46 39.45 26.23
CA LEU A 13 39.26 38.01 26.12
C LEU A 13 37.76 37.77 25.86
N LEU A 14 37.37 37.60 24.60
CA LEU A 14 36.04 37.12 24.21
C LEU A 14 35.86 35.71 24.78
N LEU A 15 35.23 35.62 25.96
CA LEU A 15 34.68 34.39 26.51
C LEU A 15 33.57 33.91 25.57
N VAL A 16 33.93 33.06 24.61
CA VAL A 16 32.98 32.27 23.85
C VAL A 16 32.38 31.28 24.83
N THR A 17 31.23 31.63 25.41
CA THR A 17 30.42 30.66 26.15
C THR A 17 30.06 29.54 25.17
N PRO A 18 30.40 28.28 25.44
CA PRO A 18 29.83 27.19 24.67
C PRO A 18 28.32 27.24 24.88
N SER A 19 27.60 27.59 23.81
CA SER A 19 26.16 27.40 23.77
C SER A 19 25.93 25.91 24.04
N LEU A 20 25.39 25.58 25.22
CA LEU A 20 24.80 24.26 25.43
C LEU A 20 23.71 24.14 24.38
N ALA A 21 23.98 23.36 23.32
CA ALA A 21 22.96 22.92 22.40
C ALA A 21 21.89 22.21 23.26
N ALA A 22 20.64 22.65 23.13
CA ALA A 22 19.50 21.99 23.75
C ALA A 22 19.58 20.48 23.43
N PRO A 23 19.32 19.59 24.41
CA PRO A 23 19.41 18.16 24.19
C PRO A 23 18.43 17.74 23.08
N GLY A 24 19.01 17.43 21.92
CA GLY A 24 18.52 16.52 20.89
C GLY A 24 17.04 16.61 20.52
N THR A 25 16.66 17.59 19.70
CA THR A 25 15.54 17.44 18.76
C THR A 25 15.90 16.46 17.64
N THR A 26 16.38 15.27 17.99
CA THR A 26 16.61 14.21 17.02
C THR A 26 15.25 13.61 16.70
N GLY A 27 14.78 13.84 15.48
CA GLY A 27 13.60 13.17 14.98
C GLY A 27 13.82 11.65 14.93
N CYS A 28 12.79 10.89 15.22
CA CYS A 28 12.76 9.44 15.07
C CYS A 28 11.68 9.04 14.08
N GLU A 29 11.77 7.82 13.57
CA GLU A 29 10.80 7.27 12.64
C GLU A 29 10.51 5.81 12.95
N ILE A 30 9.22 5.49 12.94
CA ILE A 30 8.68 4.15 13.15
C ILE A 30 8.05 3.69 11.83
N ASN A 31 8.42 2.49 11.38
CA ASN A 31 7.86 1.81 10.20
C ASN A 31 7.79 2.68 8.91
N SER A 32 8.77 3.56 8.73
CA SER A 32 8.93 4.44 7.54
C SER A 32 7.78 5.40 7.25
N ASN A 33 6.86 5.64 8.20
CA ASN A 33 5.70 6.51 8.00
C ASN A 33 5.24 7.30 9.23
N GLN A 34 5.67 6.93 10.45
CA GLN A 34 5.30 7.64 11.68
C GLN A 34 6.53 8.34 12.26
N LYS A 35 6.58 9.67 12.07
CA LYS A 35 7.65 10.53 12.58
C LYS A 35 7.35 10.92 14.03
N GLY A 36 8.38 10.96 14.86
CA GLY A 36 8.31 11.35 16.26
C GLY A 36 9.54 12.15 16.70
N VAL A 37 9.63 12.42 18.00
CA VAL A 37 10.78 13.09 18.62
C VAL A 37 11.38 12.20 19.69
N CYS A 38 12.71 12.05 19.68
CA CYS A 38 13.41 11.36 20.75
C CYS A 38 13.37 12.19 22.03
N MET A 39 12.71 11.66 23.06
CA MET A 39 12.66 12.30 24.37
C MET A 39 12.41 11.30 25.49
N ALA A 40 12.57 11.76 26.74
CA ALA A 40 12.26 10.98 27.93
C ALA A 40 10.80 10.50 27.93
N THR A 41 10.55 9.23 28.26
CA THR A 41 9.20 8.64 28.33
C THR A 41 8.24 9.43 29.23
N GLY A 42 8.74 9.95 30.36
CA GLY A 42 7.97 10.84 31.25
C GLY A 42 7.54 12.14 30.58
N SER A 43 8.44 12.78 29.82
CA SER A 43 8.15 14.01 29.07
C SER A 43 7.17 13.76 27.92
N CYS A 44 7.31 12.62 27.24
CA CYS A 44 6.40 12.18 26.19
C CYS A 44 4.97 12.03 26.72
N LYS A 45 4.80 11.30 27.83
CA LYS A 45 3.51 11.11 28.48
C LYS A 45 2.89 12.44 28.96
N SER A 46 3.71 13.32 29.53
CA SER A 46 3.26 14.64 30.02
C SER A 46 2.81 15.56 28.89
N SER A 47 3.33 15.33 27.68
CA SER A 47 2.99 16.05 26.46
C SER A 47 1.84 15.39 25.68
N GLY A 48 1.23 14.32 26.21
CA GLY A 48 0.14 13.59 25.57
C GLY A 48 0.57 12.68 24.41
N GLY A 49 1.85 12.34 24.31
CA GLY A 49 2.39 11.40 23.33
C GLY A 49 2.54 9.97 23.85
N VAL A 50 2.84 9.04 22.94
CA VAL A 50 3.11 7.62 23.19
C VAL A 50 4.58 7.33 22.86
N SER A 51 5.28 6.67 23.78
CA SER A 51 6.69 6.32 23.65
C SER A 51 6.88 4.93 23.05
N GLU A 52 7.78 4.84 22.09
CA GLU A 52 8.17 3.58 21.41
C GLU A 52 9.67 3.37 21.52
N ALA A 53 10.07 2.21 22.05
CA ALA A 53 11.45 1.89 22.36
C ALA A 53 12.27 1.52 21.10
N GLY A 54 13.59 1.70 21.15
CA GLY A 54 14.52 1.22 20.11
C GLY A 54 14.68 2.12 18.89
N HIS A 55 14.00 3.26 18.84
CA HIS A 55 14.02 4.21 17.71
C HIS A 55 14.86 5.47 17.95
N CYS A 56 15.51 5.57 19.10
CA CYS A 56 16.27 6.74 19.53
C CYS A 56 17.63 6.34 20.11
N PRO A 57 18.69 7.11 19.83
CA PRO A 57 20.00 6.88 20.43
C PRO A 57 19.98 7.27 21.92
N GLY A 58 20.59 6.47 22.79
CA GLY A 58 20.74 6.79 24.22
C GLY A 58 20.23 5.68 25.15
N GLY A 59 19.97 6.05 26.41
CA GLY A 59 19.47 5.14 27.45
C GLY A 59 18.00 4.76 27.27
N VAL A 60 17.53 3.78 28.05
CA VAL A 60 16.18 3.17 27.97
C VAL A 60 15.02 4.17 28.10
N ASP A 61 15.28 5.32 28.72
CA ASP A 61 14.29 6.37 28.92
C ASP A 61 14.14 7.29 27.70
N ASN A 62 15.11 7.32 26.77
CA ASN A 62 15.02 8.11 25.56
C ASN A 62 14.35 7.31 24.44
N GLN A 63 13.06 7.53 24.24
CA GLN A 63 12.25 6.76 23.32
C GLN A 63 11.61 7.67 22.26
N CYS A 64 11.15 7.06 21.18
CA CYS A 64 10.49 7.81 20.12
C CYS A 64 9.08 8.18 20.57
N CYS A 65 8.87 9.47 20.83
CA CYS A 65 7.57 9.99 21.22
C CYS A 65 6.75 10.37 19.98
N THR A 66 5.56 9.80 19.87
CA THR A 66 4.62 10.04 18.77
C THR A 66 3.27 10.55 19.28
N TYR A 67 2.55 11.32 18.48
CA TYR A 67 1.37 12.08 18.93
C TYR A 67 0.07 11.67 18.21
N GLY A 68 0.08 10.52 17.55
CA GLY A 68 -1.10 9.93 16.90
C GLY A 68 -1.52 10.63 15.61
N SER A 69 -2.79 10.44 15.24
CA SER A 69 -3.42 11.05 14.08
C SER A 69 -4.28 12.25 14.46
N CYS A 70 -4.55 13.11 13.49
CA CYS A 70 -5.34 14.32 13.65
C CYS A 70 -6.27 14.52 12.45
N THR A 71 -7.23 15.44 12.58
CA THR A 71 -8.12 15.82 11.48
C THR A 71 -8.29 17.33 11.45
N VAL A 72 -8.07 17.94 10.28
CA VAL A 72 -8.22 19.37 10.02
C VAL A 72 -9.27 19.53 8.93
N SER A 73 -10.41 20.14 9.25
CA SER A 73 -11.49 20.40 8.28
C SER A 73 -11.89 19.17 7.44
N GLY A 74 -11.97 18.00 8.08
CA GLY A 74 -12.33 16.72 7.43
C GLY A 74 -11.17 16.00 6.72
N THR A 75 -9.97 16.58 6.70
CA THR A 75 -8.78 15.93 6.12
C THR A 75 -7.98 15.21 7.21
N ALA A 76 -7.76 13.91 7.03
CA ALA A 76 -6.93 13.13 7.92
C ALA A 76 -5.45 13.53 7.81
N GLY A 77 -4.78 13.65 8.95
CA GLY A 77 -3.36 13.97 9.05
C GLY A 77 -2.68 13.18 10.17
N ILE A 78 -1.37 13.37 10.28
CA ILE A 78 -0.53 12.75 11.32
C ILE A 78 0.11 13.86 12.15
N CYS A 79 0.07 13.73 13.48
CA CYS A 79 0.74 14.63 14.39
C CYS A 79 2.23 14.35 14.44
N GLN A 80 3.02 15.27 13.89
CA GLN A 80 4.47 15.13 13.76
C GLN A 80 5.17 16.50 13.82
N PRO A 81 6.51 16.53 13.99
CA PRO A 81 7.27 17.78 13.90
C PRO A 81 7.03 18.49 12.58
N THR A 82 6.84 19.82 12.63
CA THR A 82 6.68 20.66 11.42
C THR A 82 7.82 20.49 10.42
N SER A 83 9.04 20.25 10.91
CA SER A 83 10.23 19.98 10.10
C SER A 83 10.17 18.67 9.30
N GLY A 84 9.39 17.68 9.75
CA GLY A 84 9.18 16.40 9.07
C GLY A 84 7.99 16.38 8.13
N CYS A 85 7.14 17.41 8.17
CA CYS A 85 5.90 17.44 7.41
C CYS A 85 6.15 17.70 5.92
N GLN A 86 5.78 16.75 5.07
CA GLN A 86 5.83 16.85 3.60
C GLN A 86 4.57 17.51 3.00
N GLY A 87 3.74 18.13 3.83
CA GLY A 87 2.42 18.67 3.49
C GLY A 87 2.11 19.99 4.19
N THR A 88 0.86 20.21 4.56
CA THR A 88 0.44 21.41 5.29
C THR A 88 0.42 21.11 6.79
N SER A 89 1.21 21.86 7.56
CA SER A 89 1.18 21.81 9.02
C SER A 89 0.12 22.77 9.56
N THR A 90 -0.78 22.27 10.40
CA THR A 90 -1.82 23.09 11.07
C THR A 90 -1.69 22.95 12.58
N ALA A 91 -1.46 24.07 13.27
CA ALA A 91 -1.34 24.14 14.72
C ALA A 91 -2.68 23.90 15.44
N GLY A 92 -2.63 23.45 16.70
CA GLY A 92 -3.81 23.31 17.57
C GLY A 92 -4.63 22.03 17.39
N HIS A 93 -4.22 21.14 16.49
CA HIS A 93 -4.90 19.87 16.20
C HIS A 93 -4.17 18.63 16.72
N CYS A 94 -3.06 18.83 17.44
CA CYS A 94 -2.23 17.77 17.98
C CYS A 94 -1.88 18.05 19.45
N PRO A 95 -1.82 17.02 20.31
CA PRO A 95 -1.22 17.15 21.62
C PRO A 95 0.30 17.35 21.49
N GLY A 96 0.90 17.98 22.49
CA GLY A 96 2.35 18.12 22.59
C GLY A 96 2.87 19.54 22.43
N PRO A 97 4.20 19.69 22.24
CA PRO A 97 4.83 21.01 22.09
C PRO A 97 4.42 21.70 20.78
N ALA A 98 4.66 23.01 20.69
CA ALA A 98 4.15 23.86 19.61
C ALA A 98 4.62 23.49 18.20
N ASP A 99 5.73 22.77 18.10
CA ASP A 99 6.31 22.26 16.86
C ASP A 99 5.68 20.93 16.40
N ILE A 100 4.84 20.29 17.22
CA ILE A 100 4.02 19.15 16.82
C ILE A 100 2.69 19.68 16.28
N GLN A 101 2.52 19.54 14.97
CA GLN A 101 1.35 20.05 14.27
C GLN A 101 0.72 18.96 13.42
N CYS A 102 -0.55 19.17 13.06
CA CYS A 102 -1.23 18.23 12.20
C CYS A 102 -0.70 18.38 10.78
N CYS A 103 0.08 17.40 10.34
CA CYS A 103 0.56 17.33 8.97
C CYS A 103 -0.49 16.61 8.13
N THR A 104 -1.26 17.36 7.36
CA THR A 104 -2.10 16.81 6.31
C THR A 104 -1.27 16.74 5.04
N LYS A 105 -1.31 15.60 4.32
CA LYS A 105 -0.68 15.54 2.99
C LYS A 105 -1.25 16.70 2.19
N LYS A 106 -0.37 17.43 1.46
CA LYS A 106 -0.82 18.48 0.55
C LYS A 106 -1.98 17.91 -0.24
N ALA A 107 -3.16 18.54 -0.15
CA ALA A 107 -4.22 18.26 -1.08
C ALA A 107 -3.60 18.53 -2.45
N THR A 108 -3.20 17.48 -3.16
CA THR A 108 -3.04 17.59 -4.59
C THR A 108 -4.43 17.96 -5.05
N THR A 109 -4.63 19.25 -5.31
CA THR A 109 -5.70 19.68 -6.21
C THR A 109 -5.69 18.64 -7.33
N PRO A 110 -6.80 17.93 -7.60
CA PRO A 110 -6.87 17.15 -8.83
C PRO A 110 -6.43 18.14 -9.90
N ALA A 111 -5.32 17.83 -10.59
CA ALA A 111 -4.94 18.63 -11.74
C ALA A 111 -6.23 18.80 -12.57
N PRO A 112 -6.55 20.02 -13.05
CA PRO A 112 -7.57 20.13 -14.08
C PRO A 112 -7.25 19.02 -15.07
N ALA A 113 -8.22 18.13 -15.33
CA ALA A 113 -8.01 17.02 -16.23
C ALA A 113 -7.25 17.60 -17.43
N PRO A 114 -6.02 17.10 -17.74
CA PRO A 114 -5.28 17.65 -18.87
C PRO A 114 -6.27 17.69 -20.02
N ALA A 115 -6.40 18.85 -20.68
CA ALA A 115 -7.14 18.93 -21.93
C ALA A 115 -6.76 17.68 -22.72
N PRO A 116 -7.72 16.87 -23.21
CA PRO A 116 -7.45 15.54 -23.70
C PRO A 116 -6.22 15.64 -24.58
N ALA A 117 -5.13 15.00 -24.15
CA ALA A 117 -3.98 14.83 -25.02
C ALA A 117 -4.56 14.31 -26.34
N PRO A 118 -4.11 14.81 -27.51
CA PRO A 118 -4.48 14.17 -28.76
C PRO A 118 -4.32 12.68 -28.54
N ALA A 119 -5.39 11.92 -28.77
CA ALA A 119 -5.39 10.50 -28.51
C ALA A 119 -4.05 9.95 -29.02
N PRO A 120 -3.28 9.24 -28.18
CA PRO A 120 -2.11 8.55 -28.68
C PRO A 120 -2.55 7.86 -29.96
N ALA A 121 -1.81 8.09 -31.05
CA ALA A 121 -2.11 7.41 -32.31
C ALA A 121 -2.43 5.95 -31.98
N PRO A 122 -3.54 5.38 -32.48
CA PRO A 122 -4.01 4.07 -32.08
C PRO A 122 -2.80 3.16 -31.97
N ALA A 123 -2.55 2.63 -30.76
CA ALA A 123 -1.49 1.66 -30.60
C ALA A 123 -1.71 0.61 -31.71
N PRO A 124 -0.69 0.29 -32.51
CA PRO A 124 -0.86 -0.62 -33.63
C PRO A 124 -1.58 -1.85 -33.11
N LYS A 125 -2.71 -2.19 -33.74
CA LYS A 125 -3.55 -3.34 -33.40
C LYS A 125 -2.62 -4.49 -33.03
N PRO A 126 -2.60 -4.98 -31.77
CA PRO A 126 -1.63 -5.98 -31.38
C PRO A 126 -1.83 -7.19 -32.29
N SER A 127 -0.81 -7.49 -33.08
CA SER A 127 -0.74 -8.70 -33.87
C SER A 127 -0.64 -9.86 -32.89
N GLY A 128 -1.76 -10.56 -32.66
CA GLY A 128 -1.89 -11.86 -32.00
C GLY A 128 -0.68 -12.34 -31.17
N GLY A 129 -0.40 -11.67 -30.06
CA GLY A 129 0.55 -12.18 -29.07
C GLY A 129 -0.18 -13.23 -28.22
N ASN A 130 0.19 -14.50 -28.34
CA ASN A 130 -0.27 -15.51 -27.40
C ASN A 130 0.27 -15.15 -26.01
N CYS A 131 -0.62 -14.83 -25.07
CA CYS A 131 -0.22 -14.62 -23.69
C CYS A 131 0.44 -15.91 -23.17
N ALA A 132 1.61 -15.79 -22.53
CA ALA A 132 2.44 -16.94 -22.14
C ALA A 132 1.81 -17.79 -21.02
N ASN A 133 0.65 -17.38 -20.50
CA ASN A 133 -0.07 -18.02 -19.39
C ASN A 133 0.86 -18.32 -18.18
N PRO A 134 1.66 -17.33 -17.73
CA PRO A 134 2.60 -17.57 -16.63
C PRO A 134 1.84 -17.86 -15.34
N THR A 135 2.51 -18.50 -14.37
CA THR A 135 2.05 -18.45 -12.98
C THR A 135 1.95 -17.00 -12.51
N VAL A 136 1.01 -16.72 -11.60
CA VAL A 136 0.92 -15.35 -11.09
C VAL A 136 2.09 -15.06 -10.15
N ASN A 137 2.51 -13.80 -10.08
CA ASN A 137 3.63 -13.41 -9.24
C ASN A 137 3.24 -13.33 -7.75
N GLU A 138 4.23 -13.10 -6.89
CA GLU A 138 4.03 -13.02 -5.44
C GLU A 138 3.06 -11.91 -5.02
N ALA A 139 3.10 -10.74 -5.69
CA ALA A 139 2.19 -9.64 -5.40
C ALA A 139 0.72 -10.03 -5.64
N THR A 140 0.47 -10.78 -6.71
CA THR A 140 -0.87 -11.30 -7.03
C THR A 140 -1.32 -12.36 -6.02
N LEU A 141 -0.43 -13.28 -5.63
CA LEU A 141 -0.74 -14.27 -4.60
C LEU A 141 -1.12 -13.59 -3.29
N LYS A 142 -0.36 -12.60 -2.84
CA LYS A 142 -0.67 -11.83 -1.62
C LYS A 142 -2.02 -11.13 -1.70
N LEU A 143 -2.35 -10.55 -2.87
CA LEU A 143 -3.65 -9.94 -3.10
C LEU A 143 -4.79 -10.96 -2.91
N LEU A 144 -4.73 -12.09 -3.62
CA LEU A 144 -5.71 -13.17 -3.51
C LEU A 144 -5.88 -13.65 -2.05
N GLN A 145 -4.76 -13.98 -1.40
CA GLN A 145 -4.75 -14.48 -0.02
C GLN A 145 -5.38 -13.51 0.98
N SER A 146 -5.29 -12.21 0.73
CA SER A 146 -5.91 -11.19 1.59
C SER A 146 -7.44 -11.21 1.56
N PHE A 147 -8.05 -11.84 0.54
CA PHE A 147 -9.51 -11.93 0.38
C PHE A 147 -10.08 -13.32 0.64
N GLU A 148 -9.32 -14.40 0.46
CA GLU A 148 -9.85 -15.78 0.50
C GLU A 148 -9.81 -16.44 1.90
N GLY A 149 -9.03 -15.88 2.85
CA GLY A 149 -8.87 -16.48 4.19
C GLY A 149 -8.04 -17.77 4.18
N TRP A 150 -7.51 -18.20 5.34
CA TRP A 150 -6.61 -19.36 5.43
C TRP A 150 -7.09 -20.43 6.40
N TYR A 151 -7.25 -21.65 5.90
CA TYR A 151 -7.64 -22.81 6.68
C TYR A 151 -6.73 -24.01 6.38
N PRO A 152 -5.80 -24.37 7.29
CA PRO A 152 -4.85 -25.46 7.02
C PRO A 152 -5.50 -26.86 7.09
N ASN A 153 -6.72 -26.97 7.62
CA ASN A 153 -7.49 -28.21 7.67
C ASN A 153 -8.78 -28.04 6.84
N ALA A 154 -9.32 -29.16 6.36
CA ALA A 154 -10.63 -29.16 5.72
C ALA A 154 -11.71 -28.65 6.70
N TYR A 155 -12.58 -27.77 6.23
CA TYR A 155 -13.72 -27.22 6.97
C TYR A 155 -14.97 -27.25 6.08
N LYS A 156 -16.15 -26.96 6.65
CA LYS A 156 -17.36 -26.75 5.84
C LYS A 156 -17.56 -25.27 5.57
N ASP A 157 -17.66 -24.88 4.30
CA ASP A 157 -18.04 -23.53 3.91
C ASP A 157 -19.49 -23.20 4.35
N PRO A 158 -19.98 -21.96 4.17
CA PRO A 158 -21.35 -21.58 4.51
C PRO A 158 -22.44 -22.40 3.79
N ASP A 159 -22.13 -22.98 2.63
CA ASP A 159 -23.02 -23.84 1.85
C ASP A 159 -22.90 -25.33 2.24
N GLY A 160 -22.03 -25.64 3.21
CA GLY A 160 -21.83 -26.97 3.78
C GLY A 160 -20.81 -27.84 3.02
N ASN A 161 -20.12 -27.31 2.02
CA ASN A 161 -19.17 -28.08 1.22
C ASN A 161 -17.79 -28.17 1.88
N PRO A 162 -17.06 -29.28 1.73
CA PRO A 162 -15.72 -29.40 2.26
C PRO A 162 -14.74 -28.48 1.50
N THR A 163 -14.00 -27.67 2.24
CA THR A 163 -13.11 -26.63 1.70
C THR A 163 -11.80 -26.61 2.48
N ILE A 164 -10.68 -26.27 1.84
CA ILE A 164 -9.35 -26.18 2.49
C ILE A 164 -8.52 -25.01 1.91
N GLY A 165 -7.47 -24.61 2.62
CA GLY A 165 -6.49 -23.64 2.15
C GLY A 165 -7.11 -22.25 1.97
N TYR A 166 -6.97 -21.70 0.76
CA TYR A 166 -7.54 -20.43 0.34
C TYR A 166 -8.81 -20.64 -0.50
N GLY A 167 -9.76 -21.40 0.04
CA GLY A 167 -11.07 -21.62 -0.62
C GLY A 167 -11.10 -22.75 -1.64
N HIS A 168 -10.14 -23.69 -1.61
CA HIS A 168 -10.15 -24.86 -2.48
C HIS A 168 -11.33 -25.78 -2.13
N LEU A 169 -12.25 -26.00 -3.07
CA LEU A 169 -13.39 -26.90 -2.90
C LEU A 169 -12.96 -28.36 -3.08
N CYS A 170 -13.08 -29.14 -2.02
CA CYS A 170 -12.78 -30.56 -2.03
C CYS A 170 -13.95 -31.36 -2.61
N SER A 171 -13.62 -32.43 -3.34
CA SER A 171 -14.53 -33.50 -3.77
C SER A 171 -14.89 -34.47 -2.63
N SER A 172 -14.12 -34.49 -1.54
CA SER A 172 -14.34 -35.37 -0.39
C SER A 172 -14.21 -34.62 0.95
N ALA A 173 -14.86 -35.13 2.01
CA ALA A 173 -14.81 -34.51 3.33
C ALA A 173 -13.40 -34.48 3.95
N SER A 174 -12.55 -35.45 3.61
CA SER A 174 -11.15 -35.52 4.03
C SER A 174 -10.21 -34.68 3.17
N CYS A 175 -10.68 -34.18 2.02
CA CYS A 175 -9.87 -33.52 1.01
C CYS A 175 -8.64 -34.35 0.58
N SER A 176 -8.74 -35.68 0.60
CA SER A 176 -7.61 -36.59 0.37
C SER A 176 -7.12 -36.64 -1.08
N GLU A 177 -7.86 -36.05 -2.01
CA GLU A 177 -7.51 -35.92 -3.42
C GLU A 177 -6.42 -34.87 -3.69
N ILE A 178 -6.16 -33.95 -2.76
CA ILE A 178 -5.08 -32.98 -2.92
C ILE A 178 -3.73 -33.69 -2.73
N LYS A 179 -2.74 -33.33 -3.55
CA LYS A 179 -1.39 -33.93 -3.52
C LYS A 179 -0.54 -33.51 -2.31
N TYR A 180 -1.08 -32.64 -1.45
CA TYR A 180 -0.38 -32.04 -0.32
C TYR A 180 -0.78 -32.69 0.99
N LYS A 181 0.14 -32.68 1.95
CA LYS A 181 -0.13 -33.20 3.30
C LYS A 181 -1.11 -32.28 4.03
N ILE A 182 -2.06 -32.89 4.75
CA ILE A 182 -2.97 -32.20 5.67
C ILE A 182 -2.47 -32.42 7.12
N PRO A 183 -2.40 -31.39 7.98
CA PRO A 183 -2.72 -29.99 7.71
C PRO A 183 -1.77 -29.34 6.69
N LEU A 184 -2.29 -28.47 5.82
CA LEU A 184 -1.50 -27.76 4.81
C LEU A 184 -0.46 -26.85 5.46
N SER A 185 0.76 -26.92 4.95
CA SER A 185 1.74 -25.85 5.17
C SER A 185 1.35 -24.61 4.36
N LYS A 186 1.88 -23.44 4.72
CA LYS A 186 1.63 -22.22 3.94
C LYS A 186 2.15 -22.33 2.51
N GLY A 187 3.34 -22.88 2.31
CA GLY A 187 3.89 -23.11 0.98
C GLY A 187 3.04 -24.07 0.15
N ASP A 188 2.54 -25.15 0.75
CA ASP A 188 1.63 -26.08 0.06
C ASP A 188 0.29 -25.42 -0.29
N GLY A 189 -0.24 -24.58 0.61
CA GLY A 189 -1.43 -23.78 0.34
C GLY A 189 -1.25 -22.78 -0.79
N ASP A 190 -0.09 -22.13 -0.87
CA ASP A 190 0.24 -21.19 -1.95
C ASP A 190 0.37 -21.93 -3.29
N ASN A 191 0.96 -23.14 -3.29
CA ASN A 191 1.04 -23.97 -4.48
C ASN A 191 -0.34 -24.50 -4.91
N LEU A 192 -1.19 -24.92 -3.96
CA LEU A 192 -2.58 -25.30 -4.24
C LEU A 192 -3.36 -24.15 -4.86
N MET A 193 -3.17 -22.92 -4.34
CA MET A 193 -3.77 -21.73 -4.92
C MET A 193 -3.30 -21.48 -6.37
N GLN A 194 -1.99 -21.61 -6.65
CA GLN A 194 -1.47 -21.48 -8.02
C GLN A 194 -2.07 -22.51 -9.00
N ASP A 195 -2.32 -23.71 -8.51
CA ASP A 195 -2.99 -24.77 -9.27
C ASP A 195 -4.45 -24.40 -9.56
N ASP A 196 -5.20 -23.95 -8.56
CA ASP A 196 -6.60 -23.50 -8.71
C ASP A 196 -6.74 -22.31 -9.66
N LEU A 197 -5.74 -21.43 -9.69
CA LEU A 197 -5.69 -20.29 -10.60
C LEU A 197 -5.49 -20.70 -12.07
N SER A 198 -5.07 -21.93 -12.37
CA SER A 198 -4.73 -22.38 -13.73
C SER A 198 -5.86 -22.10 -14.74
N ARG A 199 -7.11 -22.40 -14.38
CA ARG A 199 -8.28 -22.13 -15.22
C ARG A 199 -8.48 -20.64 -15.51
N PHE A 200 -8.27 -19.79 -14.51
CA PHE A 200 -8.48 -18.35 -14.61
C PHE A 200 -7.35 -17.67 -15.38
N ARG A 201 -6.10 -18.13 -15.18
CA ARG A 201 -4.95 -17.73 -15.99
C ARG A 201 -5.16 -18.04 -17.47
N GLN A 202 -5.60 -19.26 -17.79
CA GLN A 202 -5.91 -19.68 -19.18
C GLN A 202 -7.05 -18.84 -19.78
N CYS A 203 -8.07 -18.55 -18.98
CA CYS A 203 -9.18 -17.70 -19.38
C CYS A 203 -8.71 -16.30 -19.76
N ILE A 204 -7.97 -15.61 -18.89
CA ILE A 204 -7.44 -14.27 -19.16
C ILE A 204 -6.49 -14.29 -20.35
N ALA A 205 -5.56 -15.26 -20.40
CA ALA A 205 -4.62 -15.43 -21.52
C ALA A 205 -5.34 -15.64 -22.86
N LYS A 206 -6.49 -16.32 -22.86
CA LYS A 206 -7.33 -16.53 -24.05
C LYS A 206 -8.15 -15.30 -24.41
N GLN A 207 -8.62 -14.53 -23.45
CA GLN A 207 -9.60 -13.46 -23.66
C GLN A 207 -8.94 -12.10 -23.92
N VAL A 208 -7.81 -11.80 -23.26
CA VAL A 208 -7.09 -10.53 -23.41
C VAL A 208 -6.04 -10.64 -24.50
N LYS A 209 -6.01 -9.67 -25.42
CA LYS A 209 -5.24 -9.68 -26.68
C LYS A 209 -4.16 -8.60 -26.74
N ILE A 210 -4.03 -7.83 -25.68
CA ILE A 210 -2.98 -6.82 -25.53
C ILE A 210 -1.82 -7.36 -24.69
N LYS A 211 -0.68 -6.69 -24.78
CA LYS A 211 0.45 -6.95 -23.88
C LYS A 211 0.12 -6.46 -22.48
N LEU A 212 0.46 -7.26 -21.48
CA LEU A 212 0.25 -6.97 -20.06
C LEU A 212 1.52 -7.33 -19.29
N ASN A 213 1.91 -6.45 -18.37
CA ASN A 213 2.92 -6.83 -17.39
C ASN A 213 2.34 -7.84 -16.36
N ALA A 214 3.20 -8.44 -15.55
CA ALA A 214 2.81 -9.48 -14.60
C ALA A 214 1.78 -9.03 -13.56
N ASN A 215 1.82 -7.76 -13.12
CA ASN A 215 0.85 -7.23 -12.16
C ASN A 215 -0.52 -6.99 -12.82
N GLN A 216 -0.53 -6.47 -14.05
CA GLN A 216 -1.75 -6.29 -14.82
C GLN A 216 -2.43 -7.63 -15.09
N PHE A 217 -1.67 -8.62 -15.57
CA PHE A 217 -2.18 -9.99 -15.76
C PHE A 217 -2.71 -10.57 -14.45
N GLY A 218 -1.93 -10.46 -13.37
CA GLY A 218 -2.28 -10.97 -12.06
C GLY A 218 -3.57 -10.37 -11.47
N ALA A 219 -3.75 -9.06 -11.57
CA ALA A 219 -4.97 -8.39 -11.13
C ALA A 219 -6.22 -8.86 -11.91
N LEU A 220 -6.08 -9.11 -13.23
CA LEU A 220 -7.18 -9.68 -14.02
C LEU A 220 -7.47 -11.14 -13.65
N VAL A 221 -6.44 -11.90 -13.25
CA VAL A 221 -6.60 -13.28 -12.77
C VAL A 221 -7.30 -13.31 -11.41
N ASP A 222 -6.97 -12.41 -10.47
CA ASP A 222 -7.70 -12.25 -9.20
C ASP A 222 -9.18 -11.92 -9.43
N TRP A 223 -9.44 -10.97 -10.34
CA TRP A 223 -10.80 -10.63 -10.72
C TRP A 223 -11.53 -11.82 -11.33
N ALA A 224 -10.90 -12.53 -12.27
CA ALA A 224 -11.49 -13.70 -12.92
C ALA A 224 -11.79 -14.84 -11.93
N PHE A 225 -10.92 -15.04 -10.93
CA PHE A 225 -11.17 -15.99 -9.84
C PHE A 225 -12.46 -15.64 -9.09
N ASN A 226 -12.68 -14.35 -8.83
CA ASN A 226 -13.86 -13.88 -8.10
C ASN A 226 -15.16 -13.88 -8.91
N VAL A 227 -15.14 -13.44 -10.17
CA VAL A 227 -16.36 -13.28 -10.98
C VAL A 227 -16.61 -14.41 -11.97
N GLY A 228 -15.61 -15.25 -12.23
CA GLY A 228 -15.69 -16.36 -13.16
C GLY A 228 -15.44 -15.98 -14.63
N CYS A 229 -14.97 -16.97 -15.40
CA CYS A 229 -14.53 -16.82 -16.79
C CYS A 229 -15.61 -16.34 -17.80
N GLY A 230 -16.89 -16.64 -17.54
CA GLY A 230 -17.97 -16.21 -18.43
C GLY A 230 -18.27 -14.71 -18.29
N ASN A 231 -18.20 -14.20 -17.06
CA ASN A 231 -18.34 -12.78 -16.77
C ASN A 231 -17.15 -11.99 -17.32
N THR A 232 -15.93 -12.53 -17.22
CA THR A 232 -14.75 -11.87 -17.78
C THR A 232 -14.84 -11.75 -19.30
N GLU A 233 -15.26 -12.80 -20.00
CA GLU A 233 -15.35 -12.84 -21.47
C GLU A 233 -16.27 -11.76 -22.04
N SER A 234 -17.43 -11.61 -21.42
CA SER A 234 -18.50 -10.73 -21.90
C SER A 234 -18.35 -9.28 -21.42
N SER A 235 -17.38 -9.02 -20.53
CA SER A 235 -17.20 -7.73 -19.86
C SER A 235 -16.81 -6.59 -20.80
N SER A 236 -17.24 -5.38 -20.44
CA SER A 236 -16.72 -4.14 -21.05
C SER A 236 -15.21 -3.99 -20.80
N LEU A 237 -14.70 -4.47 -19.65
CA LEU A 237 -13.27 -4.44 -19.35
C LEU A 237 -12.44 -5.12 -20.44
N VAL A 238 -12.71 -6.40 -20.73
CA VAL A 238 -11.95 -7.15 -21.74
C VAL A 238 -12.15 -6.57 -23.13
N LYS A 239 -13.39 -6.17 -23.49
CA LYS A 239 -13.69 -5.53 -24.78
C LYS A 239 -12.87 -4.27 -25.00
N ARG A 240 -12.80 -3.38 -24.00
CA ARG A 240 -12.06 -2.11 -24.06
C ARG A 240 -10.55 -2.32 -24.08
N LEU A 241 -10.03 -3.23 -23.27
CA LEU A 241 -8.61 -3.62 -23.34
C LEU A 241 -8.25 -4.11 -24.76
N ASN A 242 -9.06 -5.00 -25.32
CA ASN A 242 -8.81 -5.54 -26.67
C ASN A 242 -9.03 -4.53 -27.80
N ALA A 243 -9.78 -3.46 -27.55
CA ALA A 243 -9.89 -2.32 -28.46
C ALA A 243 -8.63 -1.42 -28.45
N GLY A 244 -7.65 -1.73 -27.60
CA GLY A 244 -6.38 -1.00 -27.50
C GLY A 244 -6.50 0.29 -26.67
N GLU A 245 -7.57 0.45 -25.88
CA GLU A 245 -7.66 1.56 -24.94
C GLU A 245 -6.59 1.46 -23.85
N ALA A 246 -6.19 2.60 -23.29
CA ALA A 246 -5.16 2.69 -22.26
C ALA A 246 -5.48 1.75 -21.07
N PRO A 247 -4.66 0.70 -20.81
CA PRO A 247 -5.04 -0.36 -19.87
C PRO A 247 -5.36 0.14 -18.46
N ASP A 248 -4.55 1.04 -17.92
CA ASP A 248 -4.74 1.57 -16.57
C ASP A 248 -6.03 2.39 -16.45
N THR A 249 -6.41 3.11 -17.51
CA THR A 249 -7.68 3.84 -17.58
C THR A 249 -8.86 2.88 -17.61
N VAL A 250 -8.79 1.84 -18.43
CA VAL A 250 -9.85 0.82 -18.53
C VAL A 250 -10.02 0.10 -17.20
N ALA A 251 -8.94 -0.39 -16.59
CA ALA A 251 -8.99 -1.08 -15.30
C ALA A 251 -9.62 -0.19 -14.21
N SER A 252 -9.22 1.09 -14.13
CA SER A 252 -9.76 2.05 -13.16
C SER A 252 -11.26 2.31 -13.31
N GLN A 253 -11.78 2.25 -14.53
CA GLN A 253 -13.18 2.57 -14.82
C GLN A 253 -14.07 1.35 -14.76
N GLU A 254 -13.57 0.18 -15.17
CA GLU A 254 -14.38 -1.02 -15.32
C GLU A 254 -14.35 -1.94 -14.09
N LEU A 255 -13.20 -2.12 -13.42
CA LEU A 255 -13.15 -3.00 -12.23
C LEU A 255 -14.11 -2.55 -11.11
N PRO A 256 -14.23 -1.25 -10.75
CA PRO A 256 -15.12 -0.83 -9.66
C PRO A 256 -16.60 -1.14 -9.86
N LYS A 257 -17.04 -1.40 -11.10
CA LYS A 257 -18.42 -1.77 -11.42
C LYS A 257 -18.78 -3.19 -10.96
N TRP A 258 -17.78 -4.03 -10.68
CA TRP A 258 -17.96 -5.43 -10.26
C TRP A 258 -17.99 -5.56 -8.74
N ASN A 259 -18.82 -4.77 -8.07
CA ASN A 259 -18.94 -4.75 -6.62
C ASN A 259 -20.35 -5.05 -6.09
N HIS A 260 -21.24 -5.61 -6.93
CA HIS A 260 -22.61 -5.94 -6.54
C HIS A 260 -22.78 -7.44 -6.24
N GLY A 261 -23.54 -7.76 -5.20
CA GLY A 261 -24.13 -9.08 -4.97
C GLY A 261 -25.65 -9.03 -5.12
N LYS A 262 -26.34 -10.08 -4.65
CA LYS A 262 -27.80 -10.20 -4.73
C LYS A 262 -28.57 -8.98 -4.18
N ASN A 263 -28.01 -8.34 -3.14
CA ASN A 263 -28.66 -7.24 -2.42
C ASN A 263 -28.00 -5.87 -2.65
N GLY A 264 -27.32 -5.68 -3.79
CA GLY A 264 -26.65 -4.42 -4.14
C GLY A 264 -25.16 -4.42 -3.84
N VAL A 265 -24.60 -3.23 -3.61
CA VAL A 265 -23.15 -3.02 -3.42
C VAL A 265 -22.65 -3.73 -2.17
N LEU A 266 -21.59 -4.53 -2.33
CA LEU A 266 -20.89 -5.20 -1.25
C LEU A 266 -19.58 -4.45 -0.93
N PRO A 267 -19.39 -3.95 0.31
CA PRO A 267 -18.17 -3.25 0.71
C PRO A 267 -16.91 -4.10 0.54
N GLY A 268 -17.00 -5.42 0.77
CA GLY A 268 -15.88 -6.35 0.56
C GLY A 268 -15.43 -6.39 -0.91
N LEU A 269 -16.37 -6.50 -1.85
CA LEU A 269 -16.04 -6.47 -3.27
C LEU A 269 -15.51 -5.10 -3.69
N THR A 270 -16.08 -4.00 -3.16
CA THR A 270 -15.57 -2.64 -3.42
C THR A 270 -14.10 -2.51 -3.03
N ARG A 271 -13.71 -3.01 -1.85
CA ARG A 271 -12.30 -3.04 -1.42
C ARG A 271 -11.44 -3.92 -2.33
N ARG A 272 -11.94 -5.09 -2.74
CA ARG A 272 -11.22 -5.98 -3.66
C ARG A 272 -10.96 -5.32 -5.02
N ARG A 273 -11.97 -4.69 -5.62
CA ARG A 273 -11.82 -3.96 -6.89
C ARG A 273 -10.80 -2.83 -6.78
N ALA A 274 -10.78 -2.11 -5.68
CA ALA A 274 -9.80 -1.04 -5.45
C ALA A 274 -8.37 -1.59 -5.37
N ALA A 275 -8.16 -2.69 -4.65
CA ALA A 275 -6.85 -3.33 -4.51
C ALA A 275 -6.36 -3.96 -5.82
N GLU A 276 -7.26 -4.55 -6.63
CA GLU A 276 -6.93 -5.01 -7.97
C GLU A 276 -6.53 -3.86 -8.90
N VAL A 277 -7.22 -2.72 -8.86
CA VAL A 277 -6.84 -1.52 -9.63
C VAL A 277 -5.47 -1.01 -9.20
N GLU A 278 -5.18 -1.02 -7.90
CA GLU A 278 -3.87 -0.63 -7.36
C GLU A 278 -2.76 -1.57 -7.86
N LEU A 279 -2.97 -2.89 -7.77
CA LEU A 279 -2.03 -3.87 -8.30
C LEU A 279 -1.84 -3.67 -9.82
N PHE A 280 -2.93 -3.52 -10.58
CA PHE A 280 -2.90 -3.36 -12.03
C PHE A 280 -2.05 -2.14 -12.45
N LYS A 281 -2.14 -1.04 -11.70
CA LYS A 281 -1.35 0.20 -11.94
C LYS A 281 0.09 0.12 -11.45
N THR A 282 0.42 -0.85 -10.61
CA THR A 282 1.78 -1.00 -10.10
C THR A 282 2.67 -1.51 -11.22
N ALA A 283 3.58 -0.66 -11.70
CA ALA A 283 4.49 -1.02 -12.78
C ALA A 283 5.42 -2.18 -12.39
N THR A 284 5.62 -3.11 -13.32
CA THR A 284 6.64 -4.15 -13.23
C THR A 284 7.25 -4.39 -14.61
N GLY A 285 8.55 -4.67 -14.64
CA GLY A 285 9.28 -4.98 -15.88
C GLY A 285 9.07 -6.41 -16.38
N THR A 286 8.38 -7.26 -15.62
CA THR A 286 8.11 -8.65 -15.99
C THR A 286 6.92 -8.71 -16.97
N PRO A 287 7.11 -9.14 -18.22
CA PRO A 287 5.98 -9.36 -19.15
C PRO A 287 5.20 -10.63 -18.77
N ALA A 288 3.90 -10.64 -19.07
CA ALA A 288 3.05 -11.82 -18.90
C ALA A 288 2.26 -12.13 -20.19
N CYS A 289 1.72 -11.09 -20.80
CA CYS A 289 1.29 -11.03 -22.19
C CYS A 289 2.08 -9.90 -22.89
#